data_AF-H6QBG9-F1
#
_entry.id   AF-H6QBG9-F1
#
_cell.length_a   1.000
_cell.length_b   1.000
_cell.length_c   1.000
_cell.angle_alpha   90.00
_cell.angle_beta   90.00
_cell.angle_gamma   90.00
#
_symmetry.space_group_name_H-M   'P 1'
#
loop_
_entity.id
_entity.type
_entity.pdbx_description
1 polymer ?
#
loop_
_entity_poly.entity_id
_entity_poly.type
_entity_poly.pdbx_seq_one_letter_code
_entity_poly.pdbx_strand_id
1 'polypeptide(L)'
;MDGVELRYRALLGRIYAEKLLAGVDSFVVVYDETPSCIAMAAALLAAAKTARADAVPSGKLAGEVDSAVLVMSPHVAGLGSRAVDVLKKVRRFAALHTPVFYALDEAEGAAEALSGKEVRFAVREQPGEITFYKVSVDGNNLTSEIYDVYKLSPEEAALVRQYEAQHG
;
A
#
# COMPACT_ATOMS: atom_id res chain seq x y z
N MET A 1 -15.96 0.82 -12.17
CA MET A 1 -14.54 0.58 -12.45
C MET A 1 -14.44 0.15 -13.89
N ASP A 2 -13.69 0.88 -14.69
CA ASP A 2 -13.45 0.51 -16.10
C ASP A 2 -12.30 -0.50 -16.23
N GLY A 3 -12.10 -1.00 -17.45
CA GLY A 3 -11.05 -1.97 -17.74
C GLY A 3 -9.63 -1.41 -17.65
N VAL A 4 -9.44 -0.09 -17.79
CA VAL A 4 -8.14 0.56 -17.69
C VAL A 4 -7.69 0.62 -16.23
N GLU A 5 -8.58 1.05 -15.33
CA GLU A 5 -8.36 1.03 -13.88
C GLU A 5 -8.08 -0.40 -13.39
N LEU A 6 -8.83 -1.40 -13.84
CA LEU A 6 -8.58 -2.80 -13.47
C LEU A 6 -7.18 -3.27 -13.88
N ARG A 7 -6.78 -2.99 -15.13
CA ARG A 7 -5.43 -3.33 -15.64
C ARG A 7 -4.34 -2.59 -14.87
N TYR A 8 -4.60 -1.35 -14.45
CA TYR A 8 -3.68 -0.57 -13.63
C TYR A 8 -3.52 -1.16 -12.23
N ARG A 9 -4.60 -1.56 -11.56
CA ARG A 9 -4.53 -2.24 -10.26
C ARG A 9 -3.82 -3.60 -10.36
N ALA A 10 -4.03 -4.34 -11.44
CA ALA A 10 -3.29 -5.58 -11.70
C ALA A 10 -1.78 -5.34 -11.86
N LEU A 11 -1.39 -4.30 -12.59
CA LEU A 11 0.01 -3.90 -12.74
C LEU A 11 0.63 -3.54 -11.39
N LEU A 12 -0.02 -2.66 -10.62
CA LEU A 12 0.47 -2.25 -9.30
C LEU A 12 0.55 -3.43 -8.34
N GLY A 13 -0.46 -4.31 -8.31
CA GLY A 13 -0.46 -5.49 -7.45
C GLY A 13 0.74 -6.40 -7.71
N ARG A 14 1.09 -6.64 -8.98
CA ARG A 14 2.29 -7.39 -9.35
C ARG A 14 3.57 -6.70 -8.86
N ILE A 15 3.72 -5.41 -9.18
CA ILE A 15 4.93 -4.65 -8.82
C ILE A 15 5.10 -4.60 -7.29
N TYR A 16 4.00 -4.36 -6.55
CA TYR A 16 4.04 -4.29 -5.09
C TYR A 16 4.34 -5.65 -4.47
N ALA A 17 3.80 -6.75 -4.99
CA ALA A 17 4.15 -8.08 -4.52
C ALA A 17 5.65 -8.39 -4.74
N GLU A 18 6.20 -7.99 -5.88
CA GLU A 18 7.61 -8.20 -6.22
C GLU A 18 8.58 -7.33 -5.40
N LYS A 19 8.21 -6.08 -5.14
CA LYS A 19 9.11 -5.07 -4.57
C LYS A 19 8.78 -4.71 -3.13
N LEU A 20 7.53 -4.29 -2.90
CA LEU A 20 7.10 -3.78 -1.60
C LEU A 20 7.01 -4.92 -0.56
N LEU A 21 6.53 -6.09 -0.99
CA LEU A 21 6.31 -7.27 -0.13
C LEU A 21 7.45 -8.29 -0.25
N ALA A 22 8.57 -7.92 -0.87
CA ALA A 22 9.73 -8.79 -0.99
C ALA A 22 10.22 -9.24 0.40
N GLY A 23 10.37 -10.56 0.55
CA GLY A 23 10.82 -11.19 1.80
C GLY A 23 9.75 -11.29 2.90
N VAL A 24 8.48 -11.00 2.61
CA VAL A 24 7.38 -11.14 3.56
C VAL A 24 6.65 -12.47 3.33
N ASP A 25 6.82 -13.43 4.25
CA ASP A 25 6.30 -14.79 4.10
C ASP A 25 4.78 -14.93 4.33
N SER A 26 4.18 -14.00 5.09
CA SER A 26 2.74 -13.97 5.33
C SER A 26 2.25 -12.56 5.59
N PHE A 27 1.09 -12.18 5.06
CA PHE A 27 0.50 -10.86 5.30
C PHE A 27 -1.03 -10.85 5.11
N VAL A 28 -1.69 -9.85 5.68
CA VAL A 28 -3.11 -9.59 5.45
C VAL A 28 -3.27 -8.29 4.66
N VAL A 29 -4.00 -8.34 3.54
CA VAL A 29 -4.41 -7.13 2.82
C VAL A 29 -5.63 -6.54 3.50
N VAL A 30 -5.46 -5.37 4.10
CA VAL A 30 -6.52 -4.62 4.78
C VAL A 30 -7.03 -3.55 3.82
N TYR A 31 -8.28 -3.67 3.37
CA TYR A 31 -8.80 -2.84 2.27
C TYR A 31 -10.12 -2.14 2.60
N ASP A 32 -10.36 -0.99 1.97
CA ASP A 32 -11.69 -0.37 1.99
C ASP A 32 -12.61 -1.01 0.96
N GLU A 33 -13.91 -1.11 1.25
CA GLU A 33 -14.90 -1.77 0.36
C GLU A 33 -15.27 -0.92 -0.88
N THR A 34 -14.32 -0.14 -1.41
CA THR A 34 -14.44 0.53 -2.71
C THR A 34 -14.02 -0.40 -3.85
N PRO A 35 -14.59 -0.28 -5.06
CA PRO A 35 -14.22 -1.14 -6.19
C PRO A 35 -12.71 -1.15 -6.50
N SER A 36 -12.06 0.01 -6.40
CA SER A 36 -10.62 0.17 -6.67
C SER A 36 -9.76 -0.57 -5.64
N CYS A 37 -10.10 -0.44 -4.35
CA CYS A 37 -9.41 -1.11 -3.25
C CYS A 37 -9.61 -2.64 -3.30
N ILE A 38 -10.82 -3.11 -3.62
CA ILE A 38 -11.12 -4.53 -3.80
C ILE A 38 -10.28 -5.09 -4.96
N ALA A 39 -10.22 -4.40 -6.09
CA ALA A 39 -9.43 -4.83 -7.25
C ALA A 39 -7.93 -4.90 -6.94
N MET A 40 -7.41 -3.91 -6.23
CA MET A 40 -6.01 -3.89 -5.79
C MET A 40 -5.72 -5.01 -4.78
N ALA A 41 -6.62 -5.27 -3.83
CA ALA A 41 -6.47 -6.37 -2.89
C ALA A 41 -6.46 -7.73 -3.60
N ALA A 42 -7.38 -7.95 -4.54
CA ALA A 42 -7.40 -9.15 -5.37
C ALA A 42 -6.13 -9.30 -6.21
N ALA A 43 -5.61 -8.21 -6.78
CA ALA A 43 -4.37 -8.22 -7.55
C ALA A 43 -3.15 -8.60 -6.70
N LEU A 44 -3.06 -8.08 -5.48
CA LEU A 44 -2.00 -8.44 -4.52
C LEU A 44 -2.08 -9.92 -4.13
N LEU A 45 -3.27 -10.43 -3.80
CA LEU A 45 -3.48 -11.85 -3.50
C LEU A 45 -3.06 -12.74 -4.68
N ALA A 46 -3.46 -12.38 -5.89
CA ALA A 46 -3.12 -13.15 -7.10
C ALA A 46 -1.60 -13.11 -7.41
N ALA A 47 -0.92 -12.01 -7.07
CA ALA A 47 0.52 -11.87 -7.27
C ALA A 47 1.37 -12.54 -6.18
N ALA A 48 0.79 -12.82 -5.01
CA ALA A 48 1.45 -13.42 -3.85
C ALA A 48 1.66 -14.95 -4.01
N LYS A 49 2.48 -15.36 -4.97
CA LYS A 49 2.64 -16.78 -5.35
C LYS A 49 3.21 -17.68 -4.25
N THR A 50 4.06 -17.14 -3.38
CA THR A 50 4.81 -17.92 -2.39
C THR A 50 4.48 -17.54 -0.94
N ALA A 51 3.84 -16.40 -0.73
CA ALA A 51 3.47 -15.90 0.59
C ALA A 51 2.07 -16.39 0.98
N ARG A 52 1.84 -16.59 2.28
CA ARG A 52 0.49 -16.81 2.82
C ARG A 52 -0.23 -15.47 2.90
N ALA A 53 -1.16 -15.25 1.99
CA ALA A 53 -1.89 -13.99 1.92
C ALA A 53 -3.40 -14.19 2.16
N ASP A 54 -3.99 -13.30 2.94
CA ASP A 54 -5.44 -13.20 3.15
C ASP A 54 -5.88 -11.74 2.95
N ALA A 55 -7.17 -11.47 2.79
CA ALA A 55 -7.69 -10.12 2.67
C ALA A 55 -8.94 -9.90 3.53
N VAL A 56 -8.98 -8.76 4.22
CA VAL A 56 -10.09 -8.40 5.10
C VAL A 56 -10.48 -6.93 4.88
N PRO A 57 -11.79 -6.61 4.86
CA PRO A 57 -12.24 -5.23 4.94
C PRO A 57 -11.68 -4.53 6.18
N SER A 58 -11.30 -3.26 6.07
CA SER A 58 -10.67 -2.48 7.15
C SER A 58 -11.50 -2.48 8.44
N GLY A 59 -12.83 -2.36 8.33
CA GLY A 59 -13.76 -2.43 9.46
C GLY A 59 -13.96 -3.82 10.08
N LYS A 60 -13.38 -4.89 9.50
CA LYS A 60 -13.53 -6.29 9.95
C LYS A 60 -12.23 -6.89 10.50
N LEU A 61 -11.14 -6.13 10.55
CA LEU A 61 -9.90 -6.58 11.17
C LEU A 61 -10.07 -6.66 12.71
N ALA A 62 -10.37 -7.85 13.21
CA ALA A 62 -10.73 -8.06 14.62
C ALA A 62 -9.52 -8.28 15.55
N GLY A 63 -8.41 -8.82 15.04
CA GLY A 63 -7.24 -9.20 15.85
C GLY A 63 -5.92 -8.65 15.32
N GLU A 64 -4.86 -8.88 16.09
CA GLU A 64 -3.50 -8.51 15.71
C GLU A 64 -2.96 -9.41 14.59
N VAL A 65 -2.15 -8.82 13.72
CA VAL A 65 -1.49 -9.51 12.59
C VAL A 65 0.00 -9.18 12.60
N ASP A 66 0.83 -10.11 12.14
CA ASP A 66 2.28 -9.86 12.07
C ASP A 66 2.65 -8.88 10.96
N SER A 67 1.95 -8.97 9.82
CA SER A 67 2.23 -8.17 8.64
C SER A 67 0.95 -7.80 7.92
N ALA A 68 0.85 -6.54 7.46
CA ALA A 68 -0.31 -6.06 6.73
C ALA A 68 0.05 -5.20 5.53
N VAL A 69 -0.84 -5.18 4.55
CA VAL A 69 -0.81 -4.25 3.40
C VAL A 69 -2.07 -3.41 3.44
N LEU A 70 -1.93 -2.10 3.61
CA LEU A 70 -3.07 -1.19 3.70
C LEU A 70 -3.41 -0.64 2.33
N VAL A 71 -4.60 -1.01 1.83
CA VAL A 71 -5.17 -0.59 0.55
C VAL A 71 -6.44 0.22 0.82
N MET A 72 -6.26 1.45 1.27
CA MET A 72 -7.36 2.30 1.76
C MET A 72 -7.54 3.53 0.88
N SER A 73 -8.77 3.98 0.72
CA SER A 73 -9.14 5.02 -0.24
C SER A 73 -9.10 6.41 0.39
N PRO A 74 -8.52 7.41 -0.29
CA PRO A 74 -8.59 8.82 0.15
C PRO A 74 -10.01 9.40 0.05
N HIS A 75 -10.92 8.75 -0.69
CA HIS A 75 -12.31 9.19 -0.81
C HIS A 75 -13.18 8.75 0.37
N VAL A 76 -12.66 7.92 1.27
CA VAL A 76 -13.35 7.50 2.49
C VAL A 76 -12.84 8.34 3.66
N ALA A 77 -13.76 9.02 4.35
CA ALA A 77 -13.44 9.93 5.44
C ALA A 77 -12.54 9.30 6.51
N GLY A 78 -11.67 10.13 7.10
CA GLY A 78 -10.78 9.70 8.19
C GLY A 78 -9.71 8.69 7.75
N LEU A 79 -9.13 8.82 6.56
CA LEU A 79 -8.09 7.89 6.08
C LEU A 79 -6.94 7.74 7.09
N GLY A 80 -6.41 8.85 7.61
CA GLY A 80 -5.33 8.84 8.60
C GLY A 80 -5.70 8.08 9.87
N SER A 81 -6.82 8.42 10.52
CA SER A 81 -7.26 7.76 11.75
C SER A 81 -7.58 6.27 11.53
N ARG A 82 -8.25 5.92 10.43
CA ARG A 82 -8.52 4.51 10.10
C ARG A 82 -7.24 3.73 9.84
N ALA A 83 -6.25 4.33 9.18
CA ALA A 83 -4.96 3.70 8.96
C ALA A 83 -4.20 3.48 10.28
N VAL A 84 -4.21 4.47 11.19
CA VAL A 84 -3.65 4.35 12.54
C VAL A 84 -4.30 3.20 13.32
N ASP A 85 -5.63 3.08 13.30
CA ASP A 85 -6.36 2.01 13.98
C ASP A 85 -5.99 0.61 13.48
N VAL A 86 -5.75 0.48 12.17
CA VAL A 86 -5.24 -0.76 11.57
C VAL A 86 -3.79 -0.99 11.99
N LEU A 87 -2.92 0.02 11.89
CA LEU A 87 -1.49 -0.10 12.18
C LEU A 87 -1.21 -0.47 13.64
N LYS A 88 -2.03 -0.01 14.59
CA LYS A 88 -1.96 -0.44 16.00
C LYS A 88 -2.13 -1.94 16.19
N LYS A 89 -2.79 -2.63 15.26
CA LYS A 89 -2.98 -4.09 15.26
C LYS A 89 -1.89 -4.83 14.49
N VAL A 90 -0.98 -4.12 13.82
CA VAL A 90 0.11 -4.70 13.04
C VAL A 90 1.35 -4.78 13.92
N ARG A 91 1.94 -5.96 14.08
CA ARG A 91 3.04 -6.16 15.04
C ARG A 91 4.43 -5.87 14.47
N ARG A 92 4.70 -6.23 13.21
CA ARG A 92 6.09 -6.27 12.69
C ARG A 92 6.28 -5.51 11.39
N PHE A 93 5.38 -5.68 10.42
CA PHE A 93 5.56 -5.14 9.07
C PHE A 93 4.29 -4.49 8.52
N ALA A 94 4.39 -3.30 7.95
CA ALA A 94 3.30 -2.66 7.22
C ALA A 94 3.75 -2.16 5.84
N ALA A 95 3.01 -2.55 4.81
CA ALA A 95 3.11 -1.93 3.49
C ALA A 95 1.95 -0.97 3.29
N LEU A 96 2.23 0.25 2.87
CA LEU A 96 1.24 1.31 2.71
C LEU A 96 1.05 1.60 1.22
N HIS A 97 -0.19 1.51 0.74
CA HIS A 97 -0.53 2.11 -0.55
C HIS A 97 -0.38 3.65 -0.46
N THR A 98 0.08 4.29 -1.53
CA THR A 98 0.52 5.69 -1.55
C THR A 98 -0.37 6.68 -0.80
N PRO A 99 -1.71 6.70 -0.98
CA PRO A 99 -2.56 7.65 -0.26
C PRO A 99 -2.51 7.50 1.27
N VAL A 100 -2.26 6.29 1.77
CA VAL A 100 -2.21 5.99 3.20
C VAL A 100 -1.01 6.65 3.86
N PHE A 101 0.16 6.61 3.22
CA PHE A 101 1.37 7.21 3.79
C PHE A 101 1.21 8.72 3.99
N TYR A 102 0.76 9.43 2.96
CA TYR A 102 0.55 10.88 3.06
C TYR A 102 -0.52 11.26 4.09
N ALA A 103 -1.57 10.45 4.24
CA ALA A 103 -2.58 10.67 5.26
C ALA A 103 -2.09 10.39 6.69
N LEU A 104 -1.00 9.61 6.86
CA LEU A 104 -0.43 9.32 8.17
C LEU A 104 0.53 10.41 8.66
N ASP A 105 1.17 11.15 7.76
CA ASP A 105 2.12 12.22 8.12
C ASP A 105 1.45 13.31 8.98
N GLU A 106 0.15 13.54 8.79
CA GLU A 106 -0.63 14.52 9.54
C GLU A 106 -1.52 13.90 10.64
N ALA A 107 -1.49 12.57 10.81
CA ALA A 107 -2.42 11.88 11.69
C ALA A 107 -1.91 11.76 13.13
N GLU A 108 -2.77 12.10 14.09
CA GLU A 108 -2.49 11.88 15.52
C GLU A 108 -2.26 10.39 15.81
N GLY A 109 -1.19 10.08 16.55
CA GLY A 109 -0.82 8.71 16.91
C GLY A 109 -0.14 7.90 15.80
N ALA A 110 0.16 8.51 14.63
CA ALA A 110 0.86 7.81 13.54
C ALA A 110 2.27 7.35 13.94
N ALA A 111 3.08 8.23 14.55
CA ALA A 111 4.43 7.87 15.00
C ALA A 111 4.42 6.68 15.99
N GLU A 112 3.50 6.70 16.96
CA GLU A 112 3.32 5.59 17.90
C GLU A 112 2.89 4.30 17.18
N ALA A 113 1.91 4.39 16.27
CA ALA A 113 1.41 3.24 15.53
C ALA A 113 2.47 2.63 14.59
N LEU A 114 3.42 3.43 14.09
CA LEU A 114 4.51 2.98 13.21
C LEU A 114 5.76 2.53 14.00
N SER A 115 5.90 2.97 15.25
CA SER A 115 7.08 2.68 16.07
C SER A 115 7.33 1.17 16.25
N GLY A 116 8.61 0.78 16.17
CA GLY A 116 9.06 -0.61 16.32
C GLY A 116 8.72 -1.55 15.16
N LYS A 117 8.22 -1.03 14.03
CA LYS A 117 7.79 -1.81 12.88
C LYS A 117 8.60 -1.45 11.65
N GLU A 118 8.78 -2.41 10.75
CA GLU A 118 9.24 -2.10 9.40
C GLU A 118 8.06 -1.62 8.56
N VAL A 119 8.16 -0.41 8.03
CA VAL A 119 7.11 0.19 7.24
C VAL A 119 7.66 0.53 5.87
N ARG A 120 6.96 0.12 4.82
CA ARG A 120 7.35 0.40 3.44
C ARG A 120 6.20 1.04 2.68
N PHE A 121 6.52 1.91 1.74
CA PHE A 121 5.54 2.45 0.80
C PHE A 121 6.17 2.65 -0.57
N ALA A 122 5.33 2.85 -1.58
CA ALA A 122 5.76 3.13 -2.93
C ALA A 122 5.09 4.41 -3.43
N VAL A 123 5.83 5.24 -4.16
CA VAL A 123 5.34 6.48 -4.77
C VAL A 123 5.80 6.53 -6.21
N ARG A 124 4.98 7.14 -7.06
CA ARG A 124 5.33 7.41 -8.45
C ARG A 124 5.62 8.90 -8.62
N GLU A 125 6.84 9.32 -8.26
CA GLU A 125 7.27 10.72 -8.32
C GLU A 125 7.71 11.14 -9.73
N GLN A 126 8.34 10.23 -10.46
CA GLN A 126 8.81 10.46 -11.82
C GLN A 126 7.93 9.70 -12.83
N PRO A 127 7.64 10.29 -14.00
CA PRO A 127 7.01 9.57 -15.08
C PRO A 127 7.86 8.34 -15.47
N GLY A 128 7.26 7.15 -15.43
CA GLY A 128 7.95 5.92 -15.83
C GLY A 128 8.68 5.19 -14.69
N GLU A 129 8.65 5.68 -13.46
CA GLU A 129 9.32 5.02 -12.33
C GLU A 129 8.44 4.96 -11.09
N ILE A 130 8.58 3.88 -10.32
CA ILE A 130 7.99 3.74 -8.99
C ILE A 130 9.14 3.64 -7.99
N THR A 131 9.22 4.59 -7.08
CA THR A 131 10.23 4.64 -6.02
C THR A 131 9.68 3.98 -4.76
N PHE A 132 10.51 3.16 -4.11
CA PHE A 132 10.15 2.45 -2.89
C PHE A 132 10.93 2.98 -1.71
N TYR A 133 10.21 3.18 -0.61
CA TYR A 133 10.73 3.82 0.58
C TYR A 133 10.51 2.93 1.80
N LYS A 134 11.45 3.02 2.73
CA LYS A 134 11.30 2.52 4.09
C LYS A 134 11.10 3.69 5.04
N VAL A 135 10.14 3.59 5.93
CA VAL A 135 9.84 4.63 6.94
C VAL A 135 10.55 4.27 8.23
N SER A 136 11.18 5.27 8.83
CA SER A 136 11.73 5.23 10.18
C SER A 136 11.04 6.30 11.04
N VAL A 137 10.80 5.96 12.31
CA VAL A 137 10.22 6.89 13.29
C VAL A 137 11.35 7.39 14.18
N ASP A 138 11.57 8.71 14.21
CA ASP A 138 12.48 9.38 15.13
C ASP A 138 11.70 10.34 16.04
N GLY A 139 11.45 9.91 17.28
CA GLY A 139 10.52 10.58 18.20
C GLY A 139 9.11 10.63 17.61
N ASN A 140 8.64 11.83 17.26
CA ASN A 140 7.35 12.06 16.61
C ASN A 140 7.46 12.31 15.10
N ASN A 141 8.67 12.29 14.53
CA ASN A 141 8.88 12.58 13.12
C ASN A 141 8.97 11.28 12.31
N LEU A 142 8.29 11.26 11.18
CA LEU A 142 8.41 10.21 10.18
C LEU A 142 9.48 10.62 9.17
N THR A 143 10.47 9.76 8.98
CA THR A 143 11.51 9.94 7.95
C THR A 143 11.43 8.78 6.97
N SER A 144 11.73 9.02 5.70
CA SER A 144 11.70 7.99 4.67
C SER A 144 13.01 7.93 3.91
N GLU A 145 13.52 6.72 3.71
CA GLU A 145 14.71 6.45 2.89
C GLU A 145 14.34 5.63 1.65
N ILE A 146 14.92 5.97 0.50
CA ILE A 146 14.74 5.19 -0.74
C ILE A 146 15.57 3.91 -0.63
N TYR A 147 14.95 2.76 -0.89
CA TYR A 147 15.67 1.48 -0.95
C TYR A 147 15.60 0.78 -2.31
N ASP A 148 14.67 1.16 -3.19
CA ASP A 148 14.59 0.61 -4.55
C ASP A 148 13.87 1.59 -5.50
N VAL A 149 14.12 1.42 -6.80
CA VAL A 149 13.43 2.12 -7.90
C VAL A 149 13.09 1.11 -8.99
N TYR A 150 11.80 0.99 -9.30
CA TYR A 150 11.32 0.17 -10.42
C TYR A 150 11.07 1.03 -11.65
N LYS A 151 11.80 0.74 -12.73
CA LYS A 151 11.59 1.38 -14.03
C LYS A 151 10.51 0.64 -14.81
N LEU A 152 9.45 1.36 -15.17
CA LEU A 152 8.38 0.84 -15.99
C LEU A 152 8.92 0.59 -17.42
N SER A 153 8.62 -0.58 -17.94
CA SER A 153 8.76 -0.88 -19.37
C SER A 153 7.85 0.03 -20.22
N PRO A 154 8.11 0.16 -21.53
CA PRO A 154 7.28 0.96 -22.41
C PRO A 154 5.78 0.57 -22.39
N GLU A 155 5.48 -0.72 -22.26
CA GLU A 155 4.11 -1.25 -22.20
C GLU A 155 3.40 -0.86 -20.89
N GLU A 156 4.10 -1.00 -19.77
CA GLU A 156 3.59 -0.60 -18.45
C GLU A 156 3.37 0.91 -18.38
N ALA A 157 4.34 1.69 -18.87
CA ALA A 157 4.22 3.13 -18.93
C ALA A 157 3.04 3.57 -19.82
N ALA A 158 2.77 2.86 -20.92
CA ALA A 158 1.60 3.12 -21.76
C ALA A 158 0.27 2.87 -21.03
N LEU A 159 0.19 1.78 -20.26
CA LEU A 159 -0.97 1.48 -19.43
C LEU A 159 -1.19 2.56 -18.36
N VAL A 160 -0.11 2.99 -17.69
CA VAL A 160 -0.16 4.04 -16.67
C VAL A 160 -0.66 5.37 -17.26
N ARG A 161 -0.14 5.77 -18.44
CA ARG A 161 -0.62 6.97 -19.15
C ARG A 161 -2.09 6.88 -19.54
N GLN A 162 -2.57 5.70 -19.94
CA GLN A 162 -4.00 5.49 -20.25
C GLN A 162 -4.88 5.72 -19.02
N TYR A 163 -4.46 5.22 -17.85
CA TYR A 163 -5.17 5.42 -16.59
C TYR A 163 -5.22 6.90 -16.20
N GLU A 164 -4.06 7.58 -16.24
CA GLU A 164 -3.94 9.01 -15.91
C GLU A 164 -4.76 9.91 -16.84
N ALA A 165 -4.83 9.61 -18.13
CA ALA A 165 -5.65 10.39 -19.06
C ALA A 165 -7.17 10.33 -18.75
N GLN A 166 -7.60 9.34 -17.98
CA GLN A 166 -9.01 9.12 -17.63
C GLN A 166 -9.35 9.50 -16.19
N HIS A 167 -8.36 9.55 -15.29
CA HIS A 167 -8.56 9.66 -13.84
C HIS A 167 -7.62 10.67 -13.15
N GLY A 168 -6.73 11.33 -13.90
CA GLY A 168 -5.78 12.32 -13.41
C GLY A 168 -6.30 13.75 -13.42
#